data_AF-A0A4D9DF38-F1
#
_entry.id   AF-A0A4D9DF38-F1
#
_cell.length_a   1.000
_cell.length_b   1.000
_cell.length_c   1.000
_cell.angle_alpha   90.00
_cell.angle_beta   90.00
_cell.angle_gamma   90.00
#
_symmetry.space_group_name_H-M   'P 1'
#
loop_
_entity.id
_entity.type
_entity.pdbx_description
1 polymer ?
#
loop_
_entity_poly.entity_id
_entity_poly.type
_entity_poly.pdbx_seq_one_letter_code
_entity_poly.pdbx_strand_id
1 'polypeptide(L)' 'MFLRQNDSPYQGGVFFLTIHFPTDYPFKPPKVAFTTRIYHPNINSNGSICLDILRSQWSPALTISKGEENITISIFLLIL' A
#
# COMPACT_ATOMS: atom_id res chain seq x y z
N MET A 1 13.60 11.20 19.61
CA MET A 1 12.17 11.12 19.96
C MET A 1 11.56 10.05 19.06
N PHE A 2 11.55 8.80 19.53
CA PHE A 2 10.93 7.70 18.80
C PHE A 2 9.42 7.79 19.06
N LEU A 3 8.64 8.17 18.06
CA LEU A 3 7.18 8.11 18.15
C LEU A 3 6.84 6.65 18.46
N ARG A 4 6.20 6.42 19.61
CA ARG A 4 5.70 5.09 19.94
C ARG A 4 4.68 4.74 18.87
N GLN A 5 4.77 3.51 18.35
CA GLN A 5 3.81 2.96 17.40
C GLN A 5 2.35 3.01 17.90
N ASN A 6 2.13 3.37 19.18
CA ASN A 6 0.89 3.44 19.94
C ASN A 6 -0.07 4.61 19.65
N ASP A 7 0.35 5.63 18.90
CA ASP A 7 -0.48 6.83 18.67
C ASP A 7 -1.03 6.96 17.25
N SER A 8 -0.86 5.94 16.40
CA SER A 8 -1.47 5.99 15.08
C SER A 8 -2.94 5.52 15.12
N PRO A 9 -3.87 6.28 14.51
CA PRO A 9 -5.28 5.89 14.43
C PRO A 9 -5.52 4.60 13.61
N TYR A 10 -4.51 4.09 12.91
CA TYR A 10 -4.58 2.87 12.11
C TYR A 10 -4.06 1.62 12.82
N GLN A 11 -3.45 1.79 13.99
CA GLN A 11 -2.87 0.67 14.71
C GLN A 11 -3.94 -0.32 15.20
N GLY A 12 -3.67 -1.61 15.01
CA GLY A 12 -4.61 -2.68 15.34
C GLY A 12 -5.81 -2.76 14.38
N GLY A 13 -5.88 -1.88 13.37
CA GLY A 13 -6.89 -1.94 12.32
C GLY A 13 -6.63 -3.08 11.35
N VAL A 14 -7.69 -3.79 10.99
CA VAL A 14 -7.66 -4.77 9.89
C VAL A 14 -8.14 -4.07 8.63
N PHE A 15 -7.24 -3.96 7.65
CA PHE A 15 -7.52 -3.31 6.38
C PHE A 15 -7.50 -4.32 5.25
N PHE A 16 -8.55 -4.32 4.47
CA PHE A 16 -8.66 -5.14 3.28
C PHE A 16 -8.18 -4.33 2.07
N LEU A 17 -7.36 -4.96 1.22
CA LEU A 17 -6.84 -4.39 0.00
C LEU A 17 -7.18 -5.31 -1.18
N THR A 18 -7.49 -4.70 -2.31
CA THR A 18 -7.59 -5.35 -3.61
C THR A 18 -6.38 -5.00 -4.45
N ILE A 19 -5.78 -6.02 -5.05
CA ILE A 19 -4.61 -5.90 -5.92
C ILE A 19 -4.99 -6.40 -7.30
N HIS A 20 -4.85 -5.54 -8.30
CA HIS A 20 -5.09 -5.86 -9.70
C HIS A 20 -3.79 -5.83 -10.49
N PHE A 21 -3.38 -6.99 -10.99
CA PHE A 21 -2.19 -7.13 -11.84
C PHE A 21 -2.55 -6.87 -13.30
N PRO A 22 -1.92 -5.89 -13.97
CA PRO A 22 -2.08 -5.74 -15.42
C PRO A 22 -1.42 -6.90 -16.18
N THR A 23 -1.78 -7.08 -17.44
CA THR A 23 -1.17 -8.09 -18.34
C THR A 23 0.33 -7.92 -18.51
N ASP A 24 0.83 -6.69 -18.37
CA ASP A 24 2.25 -6.33 -18.55
C ASP A 24 3.03 -6.39 -17.23
N TYR A 25 2.47 -6.99 -16.17
CA TYR A 25 3.19 -7.21 -14.92
C TYR A 25 4.35 -8.20 -15.14
N PRO A 26 5.55 -7.98 -14.56
CA PRO A 26 5.92 -6.96 -13.58
C PRO A 26 6.48 -5.65 -14.16
N PHE A 27 6.46 -5.46 -15.48
CA PHE A 27 6.95 -4.22 -16.11
C PHE A 27 6.07 -3.00 -15.80
N LYS A 28 4.76 -3.22 -15.64
CA LYS A 28 3.84 -2.21 -15.09
C LYS A 28 3.49 -2.53 -13.64
N PRO A 29 3.35 -1.49 -12.77
CA PRO A 29 2.95 -1.69 -11.39
C PRO A 29 1.54 -2.28 -11.29
N PRO A 30 1.28 -3.10 -10.24
CA PRO A 30 -0.06 -3.52 -9.91
C PRO A 30 -0.85 -2.33 -9.36
N LYS A 31 -2.15 -2.31 -9.62
CA LYS A 31 -3.05 -1.32 -9.01
C LYS A 31 -3.50 -1.86 -7.65
N VAL A 32 -3.19 -1.13 -6.58
CA VAL A 32 -3.62 -1.46 -5.22
C VAL A 32 -4.64 -0.43 -4.75
N ALA A 33 -5.74 -0.91 -4.21
CA ALA A 33 -6.78 -0.08 -3.61
C ALA A 33 -7.27 -0.71 -2.31
N PHE A 34 -7.50 0.11 -1.29
CA PHE A 34 -8.16 -0.29 -0.07
C PHE A 34 -9.66 -0.49 -0.31
N THR A 35 -10.18 -1.64 0.08
CA THR A 35 -11.63 -1.86 0.17
C THR A 35 -12.19 -1.34 1.48
N THR A 36 -11.37 -1.33 2.55
CA THR A 36 -11.72 -0.63 3.79
C THR A 36 -11.63 0.88 3.55
N ARG A 37 -12.61 1.66 4.03
CA ARG A 37 -12.52 3.13 3.95
C ARG A 37 -11.44 3.63 4.91
N ILE A 38 -10.39 4.23 4.37
CA ILE A 38 -9.28 4.82 5.11
C ILE A 38 -9.14 6.29 4.70
N TYR A 39 -9.02 7.19 5.68
CA TYR A 39 -8.84 8.62 5.45
C TYR A 39 -7.38 9.03 5.57
N HIS A 40 -6.61 8.92 4.49
CA HIS A 40 -5.18 9.23 4.51
C HIS A 40 -4.81 10.17 3.35
N PRO A 41 -3.86 11.10 3.48
CA PRO A 41 -3.45 12.00 2.39
C PRO A 41 -3.02 11.27 1.10
N ASN A 42 -2.44 10.08 1.25
CA ASN A 42 -2.00 9.25 0.12
C ASN A 42 -3.09 8.29 -0.41
N ILE A 43 -4.31 8.31 0.15
CA ILE A 43 -5.44 7.47 -0.23
C ILE A 43 -6.59 8.37 -0.68
N ASN A 44 -7.04 8.19 -1.92
CA ASN A 44 -8.17 8.96 -2.41
C ASN A 44 -9.51 8.46 -1.80
N SER A 45 -10.59 9.20 -2.03
CA SER A 45 -11.94 8.84 -1.56
C SER A 45 -12.45 7.49 -2.08
N ASN A 46 -11.86 6.97 -3.15
CA ASN A 46 -12.17 5.68 -3.75
C ASN A 46 -11.22 4.55 -3.26
N GLY A 47 -10.43 4.79 -2.22
CA GLY A 47 -9.49 3.82 -1.65
C GLY A 47 -8.23 3.57 -2.48
N SER A 48 -8.07 4.22 -3.63
CA SER A 48 -6.88 4.07 -4.47
C SER A 48 -5.67 4.74 -3.82
N ILE A 49 -4.55 4.04 -3.86
CA ILE A 49 -3.31 4.47 -3.23
C ILE A 49 -2.47 5.25 -4.25
N CYS A 50 -2.13 6.49 -3.92
CA CYS A 50 -1.19 7.32 -4.67
C CYS A 50 0.18 7.27 -4.00
N LEU A 51 0.89 6.16 -4.18
CA LEU A 51 2.27 6.03 -3.73
C LEU A 51 3.23 6.04 -4.91
N ASP A 52 4.31 6.78 -4.78
CA ASP A 52 5.33 6.89 -5.82
C ASP A 52 6.00 5.55 -6.13
N ILE A 53 6.12 4.65 -5.14
CA ILE A 53 6.59 3.26 -5.32
C ILE A 53 5.68 2.42 -6.23
N LEU A 54 4.41 2.78 -6.38
CA LEU A 54 3.45 2.17 -7.30
C LEU A 54 3.26 3.00 -8.58
N ARG A 55 4.04 4.08 -8.74
CA ARG A 55 4.06 4.95 -9.93
C ARG A 55 5.48 5.05 -10.48
N SER A 56 6.21 6.11 -10.11
CA SER A 56 7.48 6.52 -10.71
C SER A 56 8.68 5.75 -10.16
N GLN A 57 8.57 5.18 -8.97
CA GLN A 57 9.61 4.40 -8.30
C GLN A 57 9.34 2.89 -8.38
N TRP A 58 8.35 2.47 -9.18
CA TRP A 58 8.09 1.05 -9.41
C TRP A 58 9.28 0.40 -10.10
N SER A 59 9.70 -0.74 -9.57
CA SER A 59 10.69 -1.61 -10.17
C SER A 59 10.15 -3.04 -10.17
N PRO A 60 10.35 -3.83 -11.24
CA PRO A 60 10.02 -5.25 -11.25
C PRO A 60 10.68 -6.04 -10.11
N ALA A 61 11.75 -5.53 -9.49
CA ALA A 61 12.37 -6.12 -8.31
C ALA A 61 11.55 -5.92 -7.02
N LEU A 62 10.62 -4.96 -7.01
CA LEU A 62 9.67 -4.71 -5.91
C LEU A 62 8.43 -5.62 -6.05
N THR A 63 8.57 -6.82 -6.60
CA THR A 63 7.45 -7.73 -6.85
C THR A 63 6.65 -8.02 -5.59
N ILE A 64 5.33 -8.12 -5.77
CA ILE A 64 4.42 -8.60 -4.73
C ILE A 64 4.54 -10.13 -4.77
N SER A 65 5.57 -10.69 -4.16
CA SER A 65 5.59 -12.15 -3.96
C SER A 65 4.34 -12.49 -3.17
N LYS A 66 3.60 -13.52 -3.61
CA LYS A 66 2.28 -13.93 -3.09
C LYS A 66 2.27 -14.28 -1.58
N GLY A 67 3.43 -14.22 -0.91
CA GLY A 67 3.61 -14.32 0.54
C GLY A 67 4.59 -13.30 1.14
N GLU A 68 4.96 -12.22 0.43
CA GLU A 68 5.89 -11.22 0.99
C GLU A 68 5.19 -10.00 1.52
N GLU A 69 5.37 -9.87 2.82
CA GLU A 69 4.93 -8.80 3.69
C GLU A 69 5.49 -7.44 3.26
N ASN A 70 6.48 -7.34 2.35
CA ASN A 70 7.18 -6.11 1.99
C ASN A 70 6.26 -4.97 1.49
N ILE A 71 5.24 -5.26 0.68
CA ILE A 71 4.34 -4.23 0.14
C ILE A 71 3.23 -3.89 1.12
N THR A 72 2.71 -4.91 1.82
CA THR A 72 1.75 -4.68 2.90
C THR A 72 2.40 -3.88 4.02
N ILE A 73 3.63 -4.21 4.43
CA ILE A 73 4.45 -3.49 5.41
C ILE A 73 4.74 -2.08 4.91
N SER A 74 5.17 -1.90 3.65
CA SER A 74 5.44 -0.54 3.14
C SER A 74 4.19 0.33 3.13
N ILE A 75 3.06 -0.18 2.64
CA ILE A 75 1.78 0.53 2.64
C ILE A 75 1.31 0.81 4.07
N PHE A 76 1.50 -0.15 5.00
CA PHE A 76 1.15 0.01 6.42
C PHE A 76 2.05 1.03 7.13
N LEU A 77 3.36 1.04 6.85
CA LEU A 77 4.30 2.04 7.37
C LEU A 77 4.06 3.44 6.79
N LEU A 78 3.46 3.54 5.60
CA LEU A 78 3.15 4.83 4.95
C LEU A 78 1.84 5.46 5.41
N ILE A 79 0.97 4.70 6.10
CA ILE A 79 -0.22 5.21 6.77
C ILE A 79 0.01 5.49 8.27
N LEU A 80 1.12 5.03 8.86
CA LEU A 80 1.57 5.35 10.23
C LEU A 80 2.43 6.63 10.24
#